data_AF-A0A7K4R565-F1
#
_entry.id   AF-A0A7K4R565-F1
#
_cell.length_a   1.000
_cell.length_b   1.000
_cell.length_c   1.000
_cell.angle_alpha   90.00
_cell.angle_beta   90.00
_cell.angle_gamma   90.00
#
_symmetry.space_group_name_H-M   'P 1'
#
loop_
_entity.id
_entity.type
_entity.pdbx_description
1 polymer ?
#
loop_
_entity_poly.entity_id
_entity_poly.type
_entity_poly.pdbx_seq_one_letter_code
_entity_poly.pdbx_strand_id
1 'polypeptide(L)'
;SKRALRKRRKLEKETKQLIKQEELKRLHKAQAVQRQLEELEERQRALEISGVELERELRGEADSGTKDETQMLHEWFELVLEKNKLMRYESELLIIAQELELEDHQSRLEQKLREKMAIDGKSK
;
A
#
# COMPACT_ATOMS: atom_id res chain seq x y z
N SER A 1 -1.70 13.86 -46.53
CA SER A 1 -0.58 14.83 -46.59
C SER A 1 0.54 14.44 -45.62
N LYS A 2 1.82 14.57 -46.02
CA LYS A 2 3.01 14.28 -45.19
C LYS A 2 2.99 15.01 -43.82
N ARG A 3 2.37 16.20 -43.74
CA ARG A 3 2.17 16.96 -42.49
C ARG A 3 1.24 16.26 -41.49
N ALA A 4 0.16 15.65 -41.96
CA ALA A 4 -0.79 14.93 -41.10
C ALA A 4 -0.17 13.67 -40.48
N LEU A 5 0.65 12.93 -41.26
CA LEU A 5 1.37 11.76 -40.77
C LEU A 5 2.41 12.11 -39.70
N ARG A 6 3.13 13.23 -39.86
CA ARG A 6 4.07 13.74 -38.84
C ARG A 6 3.36 14.15 -37.55
N LYS A 7 2.22 14.84 -37.64
CA LYS A 7 1.38 15.18 -36.47
C LYS A 7 0.92 13.92 -35.74
N ARG A 8 0.43 12.90 -36.46
CA ARG A 8 -0.05 11.64 -35.88
C ARG A 8 1.04 10.87 -35.14
N ARG A 9 2.24 10.76 -35.73
CA ARG A 9 3.41 10.14 -35.07
C ARG A 9 3.86 10.89 -33.81
N LYS A 10 3.78 12.22 -33.81
CA LYS A 10 4.10 13.01 -32.62
C LYS A 10 3.10 12.73 -31.49
N LEU A 11 1.80 12.72 -31.81
CA LEU A 11 0.74 12.42 -30.86
C LEU A 11 0.89 11.00 -30.27
N GLU A 12 1.15 9.99 -31.11
CA GLU A 12 1.38 8.61 -30.66
C GLU A 12 2.60 8.46 -29.75
N LYS A 13 3.63 9.29 -29.94
CA LYS A 13 4.82 9.29 -29.09
C LYS A 13 4.51 9.91 -27.73
N GLU A 14 3.78 11.03 -27.72
CA GLU A 14 3.33 11.71 -26.50
C GLU A 14 2.41 10.81 -25.67
N THR A 15 1.43 10.14 -26.29
CA THR A 15 0.52 9.23 -25.58
C THR A 15 1.25 8.04 -24.96
N LYS A 16 2.19 7.42 -25.69
CA LYS A 16 3.03 6.33 -25.14
C LYS A 16 3.86 6.79 -23.95
N GLN A 17 4.37 8.01 -23.99
CA GLN A 17 5.19 8.55 -22.92
C GLN A 17 4.36 8.86 -21.67
N LEU A 18 3.14 9.35 -21.84
CA LEU A 18 2.19 9.55 -20.74
C LEU A 18 1.82 8.22 -20.07
N ILE A 19 1.48 7.19 -20.84
CA ILE A 19 1.16 5.85 -20.32
C ILE A 19 2.33 5.31 -19.49
N LYS A 20 3.55 5.41 -20.02
CA LYS A 20 4.76 4.96 -19.30
C LYS A 20 4.99 5.73 -18.00
N GLN A 21 4.71 7.04 -17.98
CA GLN A 21 4.82 7.84 -16.76
C GLN A 21 3.78 7.44 -15.72
N GLU A 22 2.54 7.16 -16.13
CA GLU A 22 1.49 6.70 -15.21
C GLU A 22 1.81 5.32 -14.63
N GLU A 23 2.31 4.40 -15.45
CA GLU A 23 2.75 3.07 -15.00
C GLU A 23 3.89 3.17 -13.98
N LEU A 24 4.89 4.01 -14.24
CA LEU A 24 5.97 4.27 -13.29
C LEU A 24 5.46 4.89 -11.98
N LYS A 25 4.53 5.85 -12.05
CA LYS A 25 3.92 6.44 -10.86
C LYS A 25 3.18 5.40 -10.02
N ARG A 26 2.40 4.51 -10.66
CA ARG A 26 1.72 3.40 -9.96
C ARG A 26 2.72 2.45 -9.31
N LEU A 27 3.77 2.06 -10.03
CA LEU A 27 4.81 1.19 -9.48
C LEU A 27 5.48 1.81 -8.25
N HIS A 28 5.83 3.10 -8.31
CA HIS A 28 6.41 3.79 -7.16
C HIS A 28 5.46 3.87 -5.97
N LYS A 29 4.17 4.11 -6.20
CA LYS A 29 3.17 4.07 -5.13
C LYS A 29 3.06 2.68 -4.50
N ALA A 30 3.00 1.62 -5.31
CA ALA A 30 2.95 0.25 -4.82
C ALA A 30 4.18 -0.12 -3.97
N GLN A 31 5.37 0.28 -4.42
CA GLN A 31 6.61 0.11 -3.64
C GLN A 31 6.58 0.87 -2.31
N ALA A 32 6.03 2.08 -2.29
CA ALA A 32 5.90 2.85 -1.06
C ALA A 32 4.93 2.18 -0.06
N VAL A 33 3.78 1.68 -0.55
CA VAL A 33 2.82 0.95 0.27
C VAL A 33 3.43 -0.33 0.83
N GLN A 34 4.15 -1.10 0.00
CA GLN A 34 4.83 -2.31 0.43
C GLN A 34 5.83 -2.04 1.55
N ARG A 35 6.66 -1.00 1.41
CA ARG A 35 7.60 -0.59 2.45
C ARG A 35 6.88 -0.18 3.74
N GLN A 36 5.77 0.54 3.64
CA GLN A 36 4.99 0.95 4.81
C GLN A 36 4.36 -0.25 5.53
N LEU A 37 3.92 -1.26 4.80
CA LEU A 37 3.43 -2.53 5.38
C LEU A 37 4.56 -3.27 6.11
N GLU A 38 5.75 -3.36 5.52
CA GLU A 38 6.93 -3.98 6.18
C GLU A 38 7.32 -3.24 7.47
N GLU A 39 7.35 -1.90 7.44
CA GLU A 39 7.60 -1.09 8.63
C GLU A 39 6.50 -1.26 9.69
N LEU A 40 5.25 -1.47 9.28
CA LEU A 40 4.12 -1.72 10.15
C LEU A 40 4.22 -3.10 10.81
N GLU A 41 4.59 -4.14 10.07
CA GLU A 41 4.81 -5.48 10.60
C GLU A 41 5.90 -5.50 11.67
N GLU A 42 7.02 -4.78 11.48
CA GLU A 42 8.06 -4.67 12.50
C GLU A 42 7.54 -3.99 13.78
N ARG A 43 6.72 -2.95 13.64
CA ARG A 43 6.10 -2.28 14.80
C ARG A 43 5.12 -3.20 15.53
N GLN A 44 4.33 -3.99 14.79
CA GLN A 44 3.44 -4.98 15.38
C GLN A 44 4.23 -6.05 16.14
N ARG A 45 5.35 -6.55 15.58
CA ARG A 45 6.25 -7.48 16.28
C ARG A 45 6.78 -6.90 17.58
N ALA A 46 7.25 -5.64 17.56
CA ALA A 46 7.74 -4.97 18.77
C ALA A 46 6.65 -4.82 19.83
N LEU A 47 5.44 -4.41 19.44
CA LEU A 47 4.29 -4.31 20.36
C LEU A 47 3.89 -5.67 20.94
N GLU A 48 3.93 -6.73 20.16
CA GLU A 48 3.62 -8.08 20.63
C GLU A 48 4.62 -8.54 21.70
N ILE A 49 5.92 -8.30 21.49
CA ILE A 49 6.96 -8.59 22.47
C ILE A 49 6.70 -7.81 23.76
N SER A 50 6.50 -6.48 23.69
CA SER A 50 6.20 -5.66 24.86
C SER A 50 4.89 -6.07 25.55
N GLY A 51 3.89 -6.52 24.79
CA GLY A 51 2.64 -7.03 25.33
C GLY A 51 2.81 -8.32 26.13
N VAL A 52 3.61 -9.26 25.62
CA VAL A 52 3.94 -10.51 26.34
C VAL A 52 4.74 -10.22 27.61
N GLU A 53 5.69 -9.29 27.56
CA GLU A 53 6.46 -8.87 28.74
C GLU A 53 5.56 -8.25 29.82
N LEU A 54 4.67 -7.34 29.42
CA LEU A 54 3.70 -6.73 30.33
C LEU A 54 2.74 -7.77 30.93
N GLU A 55 2.27 -8.73 30.13
CA GLU A 55 1.40 -9.81 30.63
C GLU A 55 2.11 -10.68 31.67
N ARG A 56 3.39 -11.02 31.46
CA ARG A 56 4.20 -11.78 32.42
C ARG A 56 4.39 -11.01 33.73
N GLU A 57 4.62 -9.71 33.64
CA GLU A 57 4.72 -8.85 34.82
C GLU A 57 3.39 -8.79 35.57
N LEU A 58 2.25 -8.64 34.86
CA LEU A 58 0.90 -8.63 35.45
C LEU A 58 0.57 -9.94 36.17
N ARG A 59 1.11 -11.08 35.69
CA ARG A 59 0.94 -12.40 36.30
C ARG A 59 1.87 -12.65 37.49
N GLY A 60 2.80 -11.74 37.78
CA GLY A 60 3.82 -11.91 38.82
C GLY A 60 4.90 -12.93 38.46
N GLU A 61 5.06 -13.24 37.17
CA GLU A 61 6.08 -14.18 36.66
C GLU A 61 7.44 -13.49 36.43
N ALA A 62 7.51 -12.17 36.59
CA ALA A 62 8.73 -11.38 36.51
C ALA A 62 9.32 -11.15 37.92
N ASP A 63 10.66 -11.17 38.04
CA ASP A 63 11.39 -10.88 39.29
C ASP A 63 11.20 -9.43 39.80
N SER A 64 10.46 -8.59 39.07
CA SER A 64 10.14 -7.20 39.42
C SER A 64 8.94 -7.12 40.38
N GLY A 65 9.14 -7.51 41.63
CA GLY A 65 8.11 -7.39 42.69
C GLY A 65 7.74 -5.96 43.12
N THR A 66 7.75 -4.95 42.23
CA THR A 66 7.66 -3.52 42.62
C THR A 66 6.93 -2.55 41.68
N LYS A 67 6.37 -2.96 40.53
CA LYS A 67 5.59 -2.00 39.71
C LYS A 67 4.19 -1.77 40.29
N ASP A 68 3.76 -0.51 40.33
CA ASP A 68 2.41 -0.11 40.75
C ASP A 68 1.37 -0.58 39.72
N GLU A 69 0.26 -1.19 40.17
CA GLU A 69 -0.82 -1.69 39.31
C GLU A 69 -1.34 -0.58 38.37
N THR A 70 -1.40 0.66 38.87
CA THR A 70 -1.83 1.83 38.08
C THR A 70 -0.90 2.08 36.88
N GLN A 71 0.41 1.93 37.08
CA GLN A 71 1.40 2.10 36.03
C GLN A 71 1.27 0.99 34.98
N MET A 72 1.03 -0.25 35.41
CA MET A 72 0.87 -1.39 34.50
C MET A 72 -0.40 -1.28 33.66
N LEU A 73 -1.51 -0.82 34.25
CA LEU A 73 -2.73 -0.52 33.51
C LEU A 73 -2.51 0.60 32.49
N HIS A 74 -1.74 1.63 32.84
CA HIS A 74 -1.41 2.69 31.89
C HIS A 74 -0.58 2.16 30.71
N GLU A 75 0.46 1.37 30.97
CA GLU A 75 1.28 0.69 29.94
C GLU A 75 0.39 -0.20 29.05
N TRP A 76 -0.58 -0.91 29.63
CA TRP A 76 -1.54 -1.73 28.88
C TRP A 76 -2.46 -0.89 27.99
N PHE A 77 -3.00 0.22 28.50
CA PHE A 77 -3.84 1.11 27.71
C PHE A 77 -3.08 1.69 26.52
N GLU A 78 -1.83 2.12 26.71
CA GLU A 78 -0.99 2.61 25.62
C GLU A 78 -0.73 1.53 24.56
N LEU A 79 -0.43 0.29 24.97
CA LEU A 79 -0.27 -0.83 24.04
C LEU A 79 -1.54 -1.10 23.23
N VAL A 80 -2.71 -1.09 23.88
CA VAL A 80 -4.00 -1.29 23.20
C VAL A 80 -4.29 -0.15 22.23
N LEU A 81 -4.02 1.10 22.62
CA LEU A 81 -4.21 2.27 21.76
C LEU A 81 -3.30 2.20 20.52
N GLU A 82 -2.03 1.87 20.70
CA GLU A 82 -1.08 1.77 19.59
C GLU A 82 -1.43 0.58 18.69
N LYS A 83 -1.81 -0.57 19.24
CA LYS A 83 -2.30 -1.72 18.46
C LYS A 83 -3.51 -1.34 17.60
N ASN A 84 -4.49 -0.63 18.16
CA ASN A 84 -5.66 -0.15 17.42
C ASN A 84 -5.28 0.83 16.31
N LYS A 85 -4.30 1.71 16.55
CA LYS A 85 -3.80 2.64 15.55
C LYS A 85 -3.08 1.91 14.41
N LEU A 86 -2.23 0.93 14.71
CA LEU A 86 -1.59 0.11 13.69
C LEU A 86 -2.61 -0.69 12.87
N MET A 87 -3.62 -1.30 13.49
CA MET A 87 -4.66 -2.02 12.73
C MET A 87 -5.43 -1.11 11.77
N ARG A 88 -5.75 0.13 12.18
CA ARG A 88 -6.39 1.11 11.30
C ARG A 88 -5.47 1.47 10.14
N TYR A 89 -4.21 1.74 10.43
CA TYR A 89 -3.24 2.11 9.41
C TYR A 89 -2.97 0.96 8.42
N GLU A 90 -2.88 -0.28 8.90
CA GLU A 90 -2.78 -1.48 8.07
C GLU A 90 -3.98 -1.60 7.12
N SER A 91 -5.19 -1.41 7.65
CA SER A 91 -6.42 -1.45 6.84
C SER A 91 -6.40 -0.38 5.73
N GLU A 92 -5.94 0.84 6.05
CA GLU A 92 -5.78 1.91 5.05
C GLU A 92 -4.78 1.51 3.96
N LEU A 93 -3.62 0.96 4.34
CA LEU A 93 -2.60 0.51 3.39
C LEU A 93 -3.10 -0.62 2.49
N LEU A 94 -3.85 -1.58 3.04
CA LEU A 94 -4.44 -2.67 2.27
C LEU A 94 -5.48 -2.17 1.26
N ILE A 95 -6.29 -1.19 1.63
CA ILE A 95 -7.23 -0.54 0.70
C ILE A 95 -6.46 0.12 -0.45
N ILE A 96 -5.41 0.88 -0.14
CA ILE A 96 -4.60 1.54 -1.18
C ILE A 96 -3.94 0.51 -2.10
N ALA A 97 -3.42 -0.59 -1.54
CA ALA A 97 -2.84 -1.67 -2.33
C ALA A 97 -3.87 -2.27 -3.30
N GLN A 98 -5.09 -2.49 -2.84
CA GLN A 98 -6.17 -3.02 -3.67
C GLN A 98 -6.63 -2.02 -4.74
N GLU A 99 -6.70 -0.72 -4.42
CA GLU A 99 -6.97 0.34 -5.40
C GLU A 99 -5.92 0.35 -6.51
N LEU A 100 -4.63 0.25 -6.16
CA LEU A 100 -3.54 0.20 -7.13
C LEU A 100 -3.62 -1.03 -8.06
N GLU A 101 -4.01 -2.19 -7.52
CA GLU A 101 -4.21 -3.40 -8.32
C GLU A 101 -5.37 -3.25 -9.31
N LEU A 102 -6.49 -2.66 -8.85
CA LEU A 102 -7.64 -2.36 -9.70
C LEU A 102 -7.29 -1.36 -10.81
N GLU A 103 -6.53 -0.30 -10.49
CA GLU A 103 -6.04 0.66 -11.48
C GLU A 103 -5.15 0.00 -12.54
N ASP A 104 -4.25 -0.90 -12.14
CA ASP A 104 -3.41 -1.65 -13.07
C ASP A 104 -4.24 -2.58 -13.97
N HIS A 105 -5.21 -3.29 -13.38
CA HIS A 105 -6.12 -4.14 -14.12
C HIS A 105 -6.93 -3.36 -15.16
N GLN A 106 -7.51 -2.22 -14.75
CA GLN A 106 -8.24 -1.33 -15.64
C GLN A 106 -7.34 -0.83 -16.78
N SER A 107 -6.13 -0.36 -16.48
CA SER A 107 -5.18 0.12 -17.48
C SER A 107 -4.86 -0.95 -18.54
N ARG A 108 -4.67 -2.21 -18.12
CA ARG A 108 -4.43 -3.34 -19.03
C ARG A 108 -5.63 -3.65 -19.90
N LEU A 109 -6.85 -3.63 -19.34
CA LEU A 109 -8.08 -3.86 -20.09
C LEU A 109 -8.32 -2.77 -21.13
N GLU A 110 -8.13 -1.50 -20.76
CA GLU A 110 -8.28 -0.38 -21.69
C GLU A 110 -7.27 -0.46 -22.85
N GLN A 111 -6.03 -0.87 -22.57
CA GLN A 111 -5.05 -1.09 -23.63
C GLN A 111 -5.51 -2.19 -24.60
N LYS A 112 -5.95 -3.34 -24.08
CA LYS A 112 -6.47 -4.44 -24.91
C LYS A 112 -7.68 -4.00 -25.75
N LEU A 113 -8.57 -3.18 -25.19
CA LEU A 113 -9.71 -2.63 -25.91
C LEU A 113 -9.27 -1.70 -27.04
N ARG A 114 -8.34 -0.77 -26.77
CA ARG A 114 -7.76 0.13 -27.78
C ARG A 114 -7.12 -0.63 -28.93
N GLU A 115 -6.38 -1.71 -28.63
CA GLU A 115 -5.76 -2.57 -29.62
C GLU A 115 -6.79 -3.26 -30.52
N LYS A 116 -7.86 -3.83 -29.94
CA LYS A 116 -8.95 -4.46 -30.71
C LYS A 116 -9.70 -3.46 -31.60
N MET A 117 -10.08 -2.30 -31.06
CA MET A 117 -10.77 -1.25 -31.83
C MET A 117 -9.91 -0.74 -33.01
N ALA A 118 -8.59 -0.66 -32.83
CA ALA A 118 -7.67 -0.27 -33.89
C ALA A 118 -7.51 -1.33 -34.99
N ILE A 119 -7.79 -2.61 -34.71
CA ILE A 119 -7.82 -3.70 -35.68
C ILE A 119 -9.16 -3.69 -36.43
N ASP A 120 -10.28 -3.62 -35.72
CA ASP A 120 -11.63 -3.62 -36.31
C ASP A 120 -11.88 -2.39 -37.19
N GLY A 121 -11.33 -1.22 -36.82
CA GLY A 121 -11.40 -0.01 -37.63
C GLY A 121 -10.46 0.04 -38.84
N LYS A 122 -9.55 -0.94 -38.99
CA LYS A 122 -8.75 -1.13 -40.22
C LYS A 122 -9.37 -2.15 -41.17
N SER A 123 -10.27 -2.99 -40.67
CA SER A 123 -10.99 -4.02 -41.41
C SER A 123 -12.35 -3.56 -41.96
N LYS A 124 -12.70 -2.29 -41.76
CA LYS A 124 -13.84 -1.59 -42.38
C LYS A 124 -13.32 -0.44 -43.24
#